data_AF-A0A1H6MMW0-F1
#
_entry.id   AF-A0A1H6MMW0-F1
#
_cell.length_a   1.000
_cell.length_b   1.000
_cell.length_c   1.000
_cell.angle_alpha   90.00
_cell.angle_beta   90.00
_cell.angle_gamma   90.00
#
_symmetry.space_group_name_H-M   'P 1'
#
loop_
_entity.id
_entity.type
_entity.pdbx_description
1 polymer ?
#
loop_
_entity_poly.entity_id
_entity_poly.type
_entity_poly.pdbx_seq_one_letter_code
_entity_poly.pdbx_strand_id
1 'polypeptide(L)'
;MKVPTLTVRISKEGILFKALLLVLTFSFVFNLKFIGLEWMPAIRLVFIICTIFAGIKIAYFFSKDVKENVFFYLAQIFILIYVGIQSFLLPTDLGMLSKIIVFLVFTVYLAVGASFFFRDVKHFLRVIAACAVIQAILVYFSFFSPEYRQWLSGVMFNSGNIPFEDPFRVPGFSTGSGATLALALSIGTFSSMALYWMATSLRAKLLFLFSALFITFSCLFVGKIGLFLSAYSIMTFVLIGARDIKSTVFVFITLLFFSFSIFLYVDIDFESIAYPLQRSFSLFIEGDDASLSALKEMPIPVIDASTFVGTGLASDQYGYNASGSDIGYIQTYYGFGLVFAVLFYISFFSYLVTNIAKLRSKRNLILCLLFFFPLFIVEYKEPFISKVTYPFVLLVMLHLSRKEDKANGY
;
A
#
# COMPACT_ATOMS: atom_id res chain seq x y z
N MET A 1 7.99 14.39 33.81
CA MET A 1 6.70 13.67 33.67
C MET A 1 6.96 12.19 33.47
N LYS A 2 6.40 11.32 34.33
CA LYS A 2 6.49 9.87 34.18
C LYS A 2 5.66 9.44 32.96
N VAL A 3 6.25 8.59 32.13
CA VAL A 3 5.62 7.99 30.95
C VAL A 3 4.42 7.17 31.43
N PRO A 4 3.16 7.46 31.02
CA PRO A 4 2.07 6.54 31.30
C PRO A 4 2.41 5.21 30.64
N THR A 5 2.27 4.09 31.34
CA THR A 5 2.59 2.75 30.82
C THR A 5 1.91 2.54 29.46
N LEU A 6 2.74 2.57 28.41
CA LEU A 6 2.40 3.08 27.07
C LEU A 6 1.96 1.96 26.12
N THR A 7 1.15 1.04 26.63
CA THR A 7 0.57 -0.04 25.84
C THR A 7 -0.85 -0.24 26.32
N VAL A 8 -1.82 -0.14 25.40
CA VAL A 8 -3.08 -0.89 25.60
C VAL A 8 -2.63 -2.32 25.89
N ARG A 9 -3.08 -2.92 27.00
CA ARG A 9 -2.66 -4.28 27.39
C ARG A 9 -3.30 -5.28 26.42
N ILE A 10 -2.71 -5.40 25.23
CA ILE A 10 -3.15 -6.26 24.13
C ILE A 10 -3.20 -7.73 24.53
N SER A 11 -2.42 -8.14 25.54
CA SER A 11 -2.39 -9.52 26.03
C SER A 11 -3.69 -9.98 26.70
N LYS A 12 -4.67 -9.11 26.93
CA LYS A 12 -6.01 -9.44 27.45
C LYS A 12 -7.15 -9.16 26.46
N GLU A 13 -6.84 -8.90 25.20
CA GLU A 13 -7.87 -8.49 24.24
C GLU A 13 -8.66 -9.69 23.71
N GLY A 14 -9.96 -9.67 24.00
CA GLY A 14 -10.91 -10.69 23.56
C GLY A 14 -11.09 -10.72 22.05
N ILE A 15 -11.82 -11.73 21.57
CA ILE A 15 -12.10 -11.97 20.14
C ILE A 15 -12.64 -10.71 19.45
N LEU A 16 -13.48 -9.93 20.14
CA LEU A 16 -14.08 -8.71 19.62
C LEU A 16 -13.04 -7.66 19.19
N PHE A 17 -11.99 -7.44 19.99
CA PHE A 17 -10.97 -6.45 19.65
C PHE A 17 -10.17 -6.89 18.42
N LYS A 18 -9.82 -8.19 18.34
CA LYS A 18 -9.09 -8.73 17.19
C LYS A 18 -9.92 -8.61 15.91
N ALA A 19 -11.22 -8.89 15.98
CA ALA A 19 -12.14 -8.70 14.88
C ALA A 19 -12.23 -7.23 14.46
N LEU A 20 -12.38 -6.32 15.42
CA LEU A 20 -12.41 -4.87 15.15
C LEU A 20 -11.12 -4.40 14.49
N LEU A 21 -9.95 -4.80 15.00
CA LEU A 21 -8.65 -4.45 14.43
C LEU A 21 -8.51 -4.96 12.99
N LEU A 22 -8.95 -6.19 12.73
CA LEU A 22 -8.95 -6.77 11.38
C LEU A 22 -9.85 -5.98 10.44
N VAL A 23 -11.08 -5.65 10.86
CA VAL A 23 -12.03 -4.86 10.06
C VAL A 23 -11.47 -3.46 9.78
N LEU A 24 -10.98 -2.75 10.79
CA LEU A 24 -10.41 -1.41 10.61
C LEU A 24 -9.17 -1.42 9.70
N THR A 25 -8.30 -2.41 9.85
CA THR A 25 -7.12 -2.57 8.99
C THR A 25 -7.53 -2.89 7.57
N PHE A 26 -8.49 -3.79 7.38
CA PHE A 26 -9.04 -4.14 6.07
C PHE A 26 -9.64 -2.91 5.39
N SER A 27 -10.49 -2.16 6.11
CA SER A 27 -11.16 -0.99 5.57
C SER A 27 -10.20 0.12 5.19
N PHE A 28 -9.10 0.27 5.93
CA PHE A 28 -8.02 1.20 5.62
C PHE A 28 -7.23 0.77 4.38
N VAL A 29 -6.69 -0.46 4.39
CA VAL A 29 -5.77 -0.95 3.35
C VAL A 29 -6.43 -1.00 1.98
N PHE A 30 -7.72 -1.37 1.92
CA PHE A 30 -8.50 -1.44 0.70
C PHE A 30 -9.36 -0.20 0.43
N ASN A 31 -9.13 0.88 1.20
CA ASN A 31 -9.73 2.21 1.05
C ASN A 31 -11.24 2.17 0.80
N LEU A 32 -12.00 1.51 1.67
CA LEU A 32 -13.44 1.33 1.44
C LEU A 32 -14.19 2.66 1.50
N LYS A 33 -15.01 2.90 0.48
CA LYS A 33 -15.96 4.00 0.39
C LYS A 33 -17.30 3.46 -0.11
N PHE A 34 -18.34 3.66 0.69
CA PHE A 34 -19.71 3.22 0.43
C PHE A 34 -20.54 4.36 -0.17
N ILE A 35 -21.50 4.05 -1.05
CA ILE A 35 -22.41 5.03 -1.65
C ILE A 35 -23.25 5.73 -0.57
N GLY A 36 -23.77 4.97 0.41
CA GLY A 36 -24.54 5.55 1.52
C GLY A 36 -23.72 6.42 2.49
N LEU A 37 -22.39 6.37 2.43
CA LEU A 37 -21.48 7.07 3.35
C LEU A 37 -20.31 7.74 2.61
N GLU A 38 -20.58 8.33 1.44
CA GLU A 38 -19.52 8.92 0.60
C GLU A 38 -18.70 9.99 1.30
N TRP A 39 -19.33 10.79 2.16
CA TRP A 39 -18.69 11.86 2.93
C TRP A 39 -17.76 11.33 4.03
N MET A 40 -17.91 10.06 4.43
CA MET A 40 -17.08 9.41 5.45
C MET A 40 -16.46 8.11 4.91
N PRO A 41 -15.46 8.19 4.01
CA PRO A 41 -14.68 7.03 3.61
C PRO A 41 -14.05 6.36 4.84
N ALA A 42 -13.87 5.04 4.80
CA ALA A 42 -13.48 4.27 5.97
C ALA A 42 -12.14 4.71 6.58
N ILE A 43 -11.24 5.27 5.77
CA ILE A 43 -9.99 5.89 6.22
C ILE A 43 -10.21 6.99 7.28
N ARG A 44 -11.28 7.79 7.13
CA ARG A 44 -11.65 8.85 8.09
C ARG A 44 -12.17 8.26 9.39
N LEU A 45 -12.98 7.20 9.31
CA LEU A 45 -13.48 6.48 10.48
C LEU A 45 -12.32 5.85 11.28
N VAL A 46 -11.39 5.18 10.59
CA VAL A 46 -10.19 4.60 11.20
C VAL A 46 -9.34 5.69 11.87
N PHE A 47 -9.18 6.84 11.22
CA PHE A 47 -8.49 8.00 11.79
C PHE A 47 -9.15 8.53 13.07
N ILE A 48 -10.48 8.70 13.08
CA ILE A 48 -11.22 9.17 14.25
C ILE A 48 -11.04 8.20 15.42
N ILE A 49 -11.23 6.91 15.17
CA ILE A 49 -11.06 5.86 16.19
C ILE A 49 -9.62 5.88 16.73
N CYS A 50 -8.61 5.88 15.85
CA CYS A 50 -7.22 5.92 16.27
C CYS A 50 -6.91 7.18 17.10
N THR A 51 -7.44 8.33 16.70
CA THR A 51 -7.23 9.61 17.40
C THR A 51 -7.91 9.61 18.78
N ILE A 52 -9.13 9.10 18.91
CA ILE A 52 -9.83 9.03 20.20
C ILE A 52 -9.09 8.12 21.17
N PHE A 53 -8.67 6.93 20.73
CA PHE A 53 -8.07 5.94 21.63
C PHE A 53 -6.57 6.16 21.90
N ALA A 54 -5.85 6.84 21.00
CA ALA A 54 -4.42 7.07 21.13
C ALA A 54 -4.02 8.55 21.26
N GLY A 55 -4.92 9.52 21.15
CA GLY A 55 -4.64 10.94 20.94
C GLY A 55 -3.55 11.56 21.82
N ILE A 56 -3.66 11.48 23.16
CA ILE A 56 -2.63 12.01 24.06
C ILE A 56 -1.27 11.31 23.88
N LYS A 57 -1.29 10.00 23.59
CA LYS A 57 -0.08 9.20 23.33
C LYS A 57 0.56 9.59 22.01
N ILE A 58 -0.26 9.88 21.00
CA ILE A 58 0.19 10.35 19.69
C ILE A 58 0.88 11.71 19.84
N ALA A 59 0.27 12.67 20.54
CA ALA A 59 0.89 13.98 20.78
C ALA A 59 2.25 13.87 21.49
N TYR A 60 2.34 13.01 22.51
CA TYR A 60 3.62 12.75 23.19
C TYR A 60 4.65 12.12 22.24
N PHE A 61 4.25 11.15 21.42
CA PHE A 61 5.13 10.53 20.44
C PHE A 61 5.66 11.58 19.44
N PHE A 62 4.78 12.37 18.84
CA PHE A 62 5.16 13.42 17.90
C PHE A 62 6.10 14.44 18.53
N SER A 63 5.90 14.81 19.80
CA SER A 63 6.81 15.75 20.48
C SER A 63 8.27 15.25 20.53
N LYS A 64 8.48 13.92 20.52
CA LYS A 64 9.81 13.31 20.45
C LYS A 64 10.28 13.12 19.02
N ASP A 65 9.42 12.56 18.17
CA ASP A 65 9.79 12.26 16.79
C ASP A 65 10.10 13.54 16.01
N VAL A 66 9.36 14.63 16.26
CA VAL A 66 9.66 15.96 15.72
C VAL A 66 11.02 16.47 16.14
N LYS A 67 11.44 16.25 17.40
CA LYS A 67 12.78 16.65 17.88
C LYS A 67 13.89 15.84 17.21
N GLU A 68 13.65 14.57 16.93
CA GLU A 68 14.63 13.69 16.26
C GLU A 68 14.68 13.91 14.74
N ASN A 69 13.60 14.41 14.14
CA ASN A 69 13.42 14.54 12.70
C ASN A 69 12.97 15.96 12.29
N VAL A 70 13.52 17.00 12.92
CA VAL A 70 13.11 18.40 12.73
C VAL A 70 13.05 18.80 11.27
N PHE A 71 14.07 18.46 10.48
CA PHE A 71 14.13 18.80 9.05
C PHE A 71 12.94 18.25 8.25
N PHE A 72 12.54 17.00 8.52
CA PHE A 72 11.39 16.40 7.84
C PHE A 72 10.11 17.19 8.14
N TYR A 73 9.78 17.40 9.41
CA TYR A 73 8.56 18.09 9.79
C TYR A 73 8.53 19.55 9.35
N LEU A 74 9.66 20.26 9.44
CA LEU A 74 9.76 21.64 8.93
C LEU A 74 9.56 21.70 7.42
N ALA A 75 10.20 20.81 6.64
CA ALA A 75 10.02 20.74 5.20
C ALA A 75 8.55 20.46 4.84
N GLN A 76 7.91 19.52 5.51
CA GLN A 76 6.51 19.18 5.27
C GLN A 76 5.54 20.32 5.63
N ILE A 77 5.80 21.05 6.72
CA ILE A 77 5.02 22.26 7.07
C ILE A 77 5.21 23.34 6.00
N PHE A 78 6.44 23.53 5.52
CA PHE A 78 6.73 24.51 4.48
C PHE A 78 6.01 24.17 3.17
N ILE A 79 6.01 22.89 2.76
CA ILE A 79 5.26 22.41 1.60
C ILE A 79 3.75 22.61 1.80
N LEU A 80 3.21 22.28 2.98
CA LEU A 80 1.79 22.46 3.27
C LEU A 80 1.35 23.93 3.19
N ILE A 81 2.14 24.84 3.77
CA ILE A 81 1.88 26.28 3.70
C ILE A 81 1.97 26.75 2.25
N TYR A 82 2.99 26.30 1.52
CA TYR A 82 3.19 26.68 0.13
C TYR A 82 2.02 26.25 -0.77
N VAL A 83 1.64 24.98 -0.73
CA VAL A 83 0.49 24.44 -1.48
C VAL A 83 -0.81 25.10 -1.03
N GLY A 84 -0.94 25.42 0.26
CA GLY A 84 -2.05 26.20 0.79
C GLY A 84 -2.12 27.60 0.16
N ILE A 85 -1.01 28.33 0.11
CA ILE A 85 -0.93 29.65 -0.54
C ILE A 85 -1.27 29.53 -2.03
N GLN A 86 -0.71 28.55 -2.75
CA GLN A 86 -1.05 28.29 -4.15
C GLN A 86 -2.56 28.10 -4.33
N SER A 87 -3.19 27.34 -3.44
CA SER A 87 -4.64 27.06 -3.48
C SER A 87 -5.51 28.32 -3.35
N PHE A 88 -4.99 29.40 -2.76
CA PHE A 88 -5.70 30.68 -2.62
C PHE A 88 -5.34 31.71 -3.70
N LEU A 89 -4.09 31.69 -4.18
CA LEU A 89 -3.57 32.71 -5.11
C LEU A 89 -3.75 32.34 -6.58
N LEU A 90 -3.80 31.04 -6.89
CA LEU A 90 -3.96 30.54 -8.24
C LEU A 90 -5.41 30.07 -8.45
N PRO A 91 -5.94 30.12 -9.68
CA PRO A 91 -7.22 29.51 -10.03
C PRO A 91 -7.08 27.98 -10.07
N THR A 92 -6.89 27.37 -8.91
CA THR A 92 -6.56 25.94 -8.73
C THR A 92 -7.68 25.15 -8.11
N ASP A 93 -7.67 23.84 -8.31
CA ASP A 93 -8.46 22.91 -7.51
C ASP A 93 -7.86 22.72 -6.10
N LEU A 94 -8.65 22.24 -5.16
CA LEU A 94 -8.15 21.87 -3.82
C LEU A 94 -7.44 20.51 -3.82
N GLY A 95 -7.15 19.95 -4.99
CA GLY A 95 -6.67 18.58 -5.14
C GLY A 95 -5.25 18.39 -4.60
N MET A 96 -4.34 19.33 -4.89
CA MET A 96 -2.96 19.26 -4.37
C MET A 96 -2.91 19.49 -2.86
N LEU A 97 -3.70 20.43 -2.33
CA LEU A 97 -3.85 20.63 -0.89
C LEU A 97 -4.41 19.37 -0.20
N SER A 98 -5.43 18.75 -0.82
CA SER A 98 -5.99 17.49 -0.35
C SER A 98 -4.92 16.39 -0.33
N LYS A 99 -4.12 16.23 -1.38
CA LYS A 99 -3.03 15.22 -1.45
C LYS A 99 -2.03 15.39 -0.30
N ILE A 100 -1.54 16.61 -0.02
CA ILE A 100 -0.57 16.82 1.06
C ILE A 100 -1.19 16.62 2.45
N ILE A 101 -2.44 17.06 2.66
CA ILE A 101 -3.16 16.82 3.92
C ILE A 101 -3.38 15.31 4.11
N VAL A 102 -3.80 14.61 3.07
CA VAL A 102 -4.04 13.16 3.09
C VAL A 102 -2.75 12.40 3.42
N PHE A 103 -1.62 12.80 2.84
CA PHE A 103 -0.31 12.25 3.19
C PHE A 103 0.03 12.51 4.67
N LEU A 104 -0.01 13.76 5.14
CA LEU A 104 0.38 14.08 6.52
C LEU A 104 -0.55 13.43 7.56
N VAL A 105 -1.86 13.46 7.34
CA VAL A 105 -2.86 12.96 8.30
C VAL A 105 -3.02 11.45 8.22
N PHE A 106 -3.28 10.90 7.03
CA PHE A 106 -3.63 9.49 6.88
C PHE A 106 -2.41 8.59 6.64
N THR A 107 -1.26 9.14 6.29
CA THR A 107 -0.01 8.37 6.18
C THR A 107 0.87 8.57 7.41
N VAL A 108 1.33 9.79 7.67
CA VAL A 108 2.32 10.06 8.74
C VAL A 108 1.68 9.96 10.14
N TYR A 109 0.64 10.75 10.39
CA TYR A 109 -0.04 10.78 11.69
C TYR A 109 -0.68 9.44 12.04
N LEU A 110 -1.45 8.88 11.11
CA LEU A 110 -2.17 7.65 11.37
C LEU A 110 -1.24 6.44 11.52
N ALA A 111 -0.07 6.39 10.87
CA ALA A 111 0.88 5.29 11.07
C ALA A 111 1.40 5.24 12.52
N VAL A 112 1.66 6.39 13.13
CA VAL A 112 2.00 6.48 14.56
C VAL A 112 0.84 5.97 15.41
N GLY A 113 -0.37 6.46 15.15
CA GLY A 113 -1.58 6.02 15.86
C GLY A 113 -1.81 4.51 15.78
N ALA A 114 -1.75 3.96 14.57
CA ALA A 114 -1.90 2.53 14.29
C ALA A 114 -0.87 1.68 15.04
N SER A 115 0.38 2.14 15.17
CA SER A 115 1.45 1.41 15.88
C SER A 115 1.16 1.13 17.36
N PHE A 116 0.21 1.86 17.98
CA PHE A 116 -0.22 1.59 19.35
C PHE A 116 -1.17 0.41 19.47
N PHE A 117 -1.89 0.05 18.40
CA PHE A 117 -2.84 -1.08 18.37
C PHE A 117 -2.16 -2.41 18.03
N PHE A 118 -0.93 -2.37 17.50
CA PHE A 118 -0.14 -3.56 17.24
C PHE A 118 0.93 -3.78 18.32
N ARG A 119 1.17 -5.06 18.63
CA ARG A 119 2.11 -5.46 19.68
C ARG A 119 3.55 -5.37 19.19
N ASP A 120 3.77 -5.95 18.01
CA ASP A 120 5.06 -6.14 17.36
C ASP A 120 4.82 -6.19 15.83
N VAL A 121 5.90 -6.11 15.05
CA VAL A 121 5.89 -6.18 13.59
C VAL A 121 5.24 -7.47 13.11
N LYS A 122 5.48 -8.59 13.81
CA LYS A 122 4.90 -9.89 13.45
C LYS A 122 3.37 -9.91 13.60
N HIS A 123 2.81 -9.27 14.62
CA HIS A 123 1.37 -9.12 14.80
C HIS A 123 0.77 -8.28 13.68
N PHE A 124 1.40 -7.15 13.35
CA PHE A 124 0.97 -6.29 12.25
C PHE A 124 0.94 -7.02 10.91
N LEU A 125 2.04 -7.69 10.54
CA LEU A 125 2.13 -8.47 9.29
C LEU A 125 1.07 -9.58 9.22
N ARG A 126 0.72 -10.22 10.35
CA ARG A 126 -0.35 -11.23 10.39
C ARG A 126 -1.71 -10.66 10.06
N VAL A 127 -2.02 -9.47 10.60
CA VAL A 127 -3.29 -8.80 10.31
C VAL A 127 -3.35 -8.38 8.85
N ILE A 128 -2.27 -7.79 8.30
CA ILE A 128 -2.19 -7.42 6.89
C ILE A 128 -2.33 -8.64 5.96
N ALA A 129 -1.62 -9.74 6.26
CA ALA A 129 -1.76 -10.99 5.50
C ALA A 129 -3.19 -11.53 5.54
N ALA A 130 -3.84 -11.53 6.71
CA ALA A 130 -5.23 -11.96 6.85
C ALA A 130 -6.19 -11.07 6.03
N CYS A 131 -6.04 -9.74 6.09
CA CYS A 131 -6.82 -8.82 5.27
C CYS A 131 -6.67 -9.12 3.78
N ALA A 132 -5.44 -9.38 3.31
CA ALA A 132 -5.17 -9.66 1.91
C ALA A 132 -5.68 -11.04 1.46
N VAL A 133 -5.64 -12.07 2.31
CA VAL A 133 -6.28 -13.37 2.02
C VAL A 133 -7.79 -13.19 1.87
N ILE A 134 -8.43 -12.46 2.78
CA ILE A 134 -9.88 -12.15 2.69
C ILE A 134 -10.17 -11.42 1.38
N GLN A 135 -9.39 -10.40 1.04
CA GLN A 135 -9.59 -9.68 -0.22
C GLN A 135 -9.34 -10.57 -1.44
N ALA A 136 -8.34 -11.45 -1.41
CA ALA A 136 -8.10 -12.39 -2.50
C ALA A 136 -9.30 -13.33 -2.71
N ILE A 137 -9.92 -13.84 -1.64
CA ILE A 137 -11.17 -14.62 -1.71
C ILE A 137 -12.26 -13.79 -2.41
N LEU A 138 -12.43 -12.52 -2.02
CA LEU A 138 -13.44 -11.63 -2.59
C LEU A 138 -13.15 -11.30 -4.06
N VAL A 139 -11.88 -11.21 -4.47
CA VAL A 139 -11.48 -11.07 -5.88
C VAL A 139 -11.88 -12.31 -6.68
N TYR A 140 -11.61 -13.53 -6.19
CA TYR A 140 -12.05 -14.75 -6.87
C TYR A 140 -13.58 -14.82 -6.96
N PHE A 141 -14.27 -14.54 -5.87
CA PHE A 141 -15.73 -14.50 -5.86
C PHE A 141 -16.27 -13.47 -6.86
N SER A 142 -15.63 -12.31 -6.94
CA SER A 142 -15.95 -11.27 -7.91
C SER A 142 -15.65 -11.66 -9.35
N PHE A 143 -14.72 -12.56 -9.62
CA PHE A 143 -14.47 -13.09 -10.96
C PHE A 143 -15.59 -14.05 -11.39
N PHE A 144 -15.95 -14.99 -10.50
CA PHE A 144 -16.91 -16.05 -10.82
C PHE A 144 -18.39 -15.65 -10.69
N SER A 145 -18.73 -14.57 -9.97
CA SER A 145 -20.13 -14.11 -9.80
C SER A 145 -20.35 -12.71 -10.37
N PRO A 146 -21.00 -12.58 -11.53
CA PRO A 146 -21.50 -11.31 -12.06
C PRO A 146 -22.50 -10.63 -11.10
N GLU A 147 -23.34 -11.39 -10.39
CA GLU A 147 -24.33 -10.87 -9.45
C GLU A 147 -23.65 -10.17 -8.28
N TYR A 148 -22.52 -10.71 -7.80
CA TYR A 148 -21.72 -10.04 -6.79
C TYR A 148 -21.17 -8.70 -7.28
N ARG A 149 -20.72 -8.62 -8.54
CA ARG A 149 -20.24 -7.37 -9.15
C ARG A 149 -21.35 -6.32 -9.26
N GLN A 150 -22.55 -6.73 -9.66
CA GLN A 150 -23.72 -5.85 -9.70
C GLN A 150 -24.16 -5.39 -8.29
N TRP A 151 -24.12 -6.29 -7.31
CA TRP A 151 -24.37 -5.92 -5.92
C TRP A 151 -23.33 -4.90 -5.41
N LEU A 152 -22.04 -5.10 -5.74
CA LEU A 152 -20.98 -4.15 -5.39
C LEU A 152 -21.21 -2.78 -6.02
N SER A 153 -21.64 -2.70 -7.28
CA SER A 153 -21.94 -1.42 -7.94
C SER A 153 -23.11 -0.68 -7.27
N GLY A 154 -24.02 -1.40 -6.61
CA GLY A 154 -25.08 -0.82 -5.79
C GLY A 154 -24.69 -0.36 -4.38
N VAL A 155 -23.53 -0.79 -3.85
CA VAL A 155 -23.13 -0.55 -2.44
C VAL A 155 -21.87 0.28 -2.31
N MET A 156 -20.89 0.05 -3.18
CA MET A 156 -19.56 0.65 -3.13
C MET A 156 -19.45 1.82 -4.11
N PHE A 157 -18.75 2.88 -3.70
CA PHE A 157 -18.46 3.99 -4.59
C PHE A 157 -17.36 3.57 -5.58
N ASN A 158 -17.59 3.73 -6.88
CA ASN A 158 -16.58 3.47 -7.90
C ASN A 158 -15.68 4.71 -8.07
N SER A 159 -14.50 4.70 -7.43
CA SER A 159 -13.50 5.77 -7.60
C SER A 159 -12.41 5.43 -8.61
N GLY A 160 -12.46 4.26 -9.23
CA GLY A 160 -11.42 3.74 -10.11
C GLY A 160 -11.72 3.99 -11.58
N ASN A 161 -10.71 3.77 -12.43
CA ASN A 161 -10.87 3.79 -13.89
C ASN A 161 -11.43 2.49 -14.48
N ILE A 162 -11.86 1.55 -13.63
CA ILE A 162 -12.40 0.25 -14.04
C ILE A 162 -13.78 0.13 -13.41
N PRO A 163 -14.86 -0.03 -14.20
CA PRO A 163 -16.18 -0.32 -13.69
C PRO A 163 -16.19 -1.60 -12.86
N PHE A 164 -16.97 -1.64 -11.78
CA PHE A 164 -17.10 -2.86 -10.96
C PHE A 164 -17.70 -4.04 -11.73
N GLU A 165 -18.47 -3.77 -12.78
CA GLU A 165 -19.13 -4.76 -13.61
C GLU A 165 -18.21 -5.36 -14.69
N ASP A 166 -16.97 -4.88 -14.81
CA ASP A 166 -15.98 -5.42 -15.75
C ASP A 166 -15.80 -6.95 -15.51
N PRO A 167 -15.98 -7.78 -16.55
CA PRO A 167 -15.96 -9.24 -16.39
C PRO A 167 -14.55 -9.81 -16.20
N PHE A 168 -13.50 -9.05 -16.54
CA PHE A 168 -12.12 -9.54 -16.56
C PHE A 168 -11.22 -8.87 -15.53
N ARG A 169 -11.55 -7.63 -15.14
CA ARG A 169 -10.78 -6.81 -14.20
C ARG A 169 -11.61 -6.51 -12.97
N VAL A 170 -11.56 -7.42 -12.02
CA VAL A 170 -12.53 -7.43 -10.92
C VAL A 170 -12.03 -6.74 -9.65
N PRO A 171 -12.89 -6.04 -8.90
CA PRO A 171 -12.50 -5.22 -7.75
C PRO A 171 -12.36 -5.98 -6.42
N GLY A 172 -12.89 -7.21 -6.32
CA GLY A 172 -13.16 -7.82 -5.01
C GLY A 172 -13.98 -6.86 -4.13
N PHE A 173 -13.67 -6.75 -2.84
CA PHE A 173 -14.32 -5.78 -1.95
C PHE A 173 -13.43 -4.56 -1.69
N SER A 174 -13.28 -3.68 -2.69
CA SER A 174 -12.47 -2.46 -2.60
C SER A 174 -13.03 -1.35 -3.47
N THR A 175 -12.81 -0.10 -3.06
CA THR A 175 -13.05 1.09 -3.90
C THR A 175 -11.86 1.36 -4.83
N GLY A 176 -10.67 0.88 -4.47
CA GLY A 176 -9.52 0.92 -5.35
C GLY A 176 -9.67 -0.10 -6.47
N SER A 177 -9.35 0.30 -7.70
CA SER A 177 -9.33 -0.61 -8.85
C SER A 177 -7.92 -0.73 -9.43
N GLY A 178 -7.70 -1.78 -10.22
CA GLY A 178 -6.49 -1.98 -11.01
C GLY A 178 -5.21 -1.95 -10.19
N ALA A 179 -4.33 -1.01 -10.52
CA ALA A 179 -3.01 -0.91 -9.92
C ALA A 179 -3.02 -0.65 -8.40
N THR A 180 -3.99 0.13 -7.91
CA THR A 180 -4.10 0.46 -6.47
C THR A 180 -4.46 -0.77 -5.65
N LEU A 181 -5.45 -1.55 -6.11
CA LEU A 181 -5.83 -2.81 -5.45
C LEU A 181 -4.72 -3.86 -5.57
N ALA A 182 -4.10 -3.98 -6.75
CA ALA A 182 -2.99 -4.91 -6.98
C ALA A 182 -1.79 -4.59 -6.06
N LEU A 183 -1.51 -3.30 -5.83
CA LEU A 183 -0.50 -2.87 -4.86
C LEU A 183 -0.88 -3.32 -3.45
N ALA A 184 -2.10 -3.06 -2.99
CA ALA A 184 -2.57 -3.47 -1.67
C ALA A 184 -2.49 -5.01 -1.46
N LEU A 185 -2.84 -5.80 -2.47
CA LEU A 185 -2.68 -7.25 -2.46
C LEU A 185 -1.20 -7.67 -2.36
N SER A 186 -0.31 -7.02 -3.11
CA SER A 186 1.13 -7.33 -3.07
C SER A 186 1.76 -7.06 -1.70
N ILE A 187 1.25 -6.08 -0.94
CA ILE A 187 1.65 -5.86 0.45
C ILE A 187 1.26 -7.07 1.33
N GLY A 188 0.12 -7.69 1.05
CA GLY A 188 -0.31 -8.95 1.64
C GLY A 188 0.63 -10.11 1.31
N THR A 189 1.05 -10.23 0.05
CA THR A 189 2.08 -11.20 -0.37
C THR A 189 3.39 -10.97 0.38
N PHE A 190 3.89 -9.74 0.44
CA PHE A 190 5.07 -9.38 1.22
C PHE A 190 4.91 -9.79 2.69
N SER A 191 3.77 -9.49 3.30
CA SER A 191 3.50 -9.80 4.70
C SER A 191 3.49 -11.31 4.96
N SER A 192 2.86 -12.08 4.07
CA SER A 192 2.87 -13.54 4.10
C SER A 192 4.30 -14.08 3.96
N MET A 193 5.08 -13.59 3.01
CA MET A 193 6.47 -14.06 2.81
C MET A 193 7.43 -13.65 3.95
N ALA A 194 7.23 -12.47 4.56
CA ALA A 194 7.94 -12.08 5.77
C ALA A 194 7.60 -13.02 6.93
N LEU A 195 6.33 -13.41 7.10
CA LEU A 195 5.91 -14.37 8.11
C LEU A 195 6.40 -15.79 7.85
N TYR A 196 6.46 -16.21 6.57
CA TYR A 196 7.11 -17.45 6.15
C TYR A 196 8.56 -17.48 6.61
N TRP A 197 9.31 -16.40 6.37
CA TRP A 197 10.71 -16.30 6.79
C TRP A 197 10.88 -16.32 8.32
N MET A 198 9.93 -15.71 9.07
CA MET A 198 9.92 -15.72 10.53
C MET A 198 9.38 -17.02 11.17
N ALA A 199 8.82 -17.93 10.39
CA ALA A 199 8.18 -19.13 10.90
C ALA A 199 9.22 -20.23 11.17
N THR A 200 9.12 -20.86 12.34
CA THR A 200 10.00 -21.97 12.75
C THR A 200 9.44 -23.33 12.37
N SER A 201 8.11 -23.50 12.40
CA SER A 201 7.45 -24.76 12.07
C SER A 201 7.12 -24.86 10.57
N LEU A 202 7.28 -26.07 10.01
CA LEU A 202 6.96 -26.35 8.61
C LEU A 202 5.49 -26.03 8.27
N ARG A 203 4.55 -26.36 9.18
CA ARG A 203 3.13 -26.05 9.00
C ARG A 203 2.86 -24.55 8.84
N ALA A 204 3.50 -23.72 9.67
CA ALA A 204 3.33 -22.27 9.57
C ALA A 204 3.98 -21.71 8.31
N LYS A 205 5.18 -22.20 7.93
CA LYS A 205 5.81 -21.87 6.64
C LYS A 205 4.87 -22.19 5.48
N LEU A 206 4.35 -23.40 5.43
CA LEU A 206 3.41 -23.84 4.40
C LEU A 206 2.17 -22.96 4.31
N LEU A 207 1.55 -22.65 5.45
CA LEU A 207 0.38 -21.78 5.50
C LEU A 207 0.67 -20.39 4.90
N PHE A 208 1.79 -19.78 5.27
CA PHE A 208 2.15 -18.46 4.78
C PHE A 208 2.60 -18.46 3.31
N LEU A 209 3.30 -19.50 2.86
CA LEU A 209 3.63 -19.67 1.45
C LEU A 209 2.36 -19.83 0.62
N PHE A 210 1.44 -20.70 1.04
CA PHE A 210 0.16 -20.88 0.37
C PHE A 210 -0.64 -19.57 0.33
N SER A 211 -0.68 -18.83 1.45
CA SER A 211 -1.33 -17.52 1.51
C SER A 211 -0.70 -16.54 0.52
N ALA A 212 0.63 -16.49 0.42
CA ALA A 212 1.34 -15.63 -0.53
C ALA A 212 1.01 -15.98 -1.99
N LEU A 213 1.03 -17.27 -2.34
CA LEU A 213 0.68 -17.74 -3.68
C LEU A 213 -0.79 -17.47 -4.03
N PHE A 214 -1.68 -17.72 -3.07
CA PHE A 214 -3.12 -17.47 -3.21
C PHE A 214 -3.44 -15.98 -3.41
N ILE A 215 -2.75 -15.07 -2.71
CA ILE A 215 -2.87 -13.62 -2.93
C ILE A 215 -2.22 -13.20 -4.26
N THR A 216 -1.11 -13.81 -4.63
CA THR A 216 -0.42 -13.50 -5.90
C THR A 216 -1.28 -13.88 -7.10
N PHE A 217 -1.90 -15.06 -7.07
CA PHE A 217 -2.77 -15.52 -8.16
C PHE A 217 -4.00 -14.62 -8.33
N SER A 218 -4.53 -14.03 -7.25
CA SER A 218 -5.66 -13.09 -7.36
C SER A 218 -5.26 -11.79 -8.07
N CYS A 219 -3.98 -11.41 -8.07
CA CYS A 219 -3.50 -10.23 -8.80
C CYS A 219 -3.62 -10.36 -10.32
N LEU A 220 -3.73 -11.59 -10.89
CA LEU A 220 -4.00 -11.81 -12.31
C LEU A 220 -5.30 -11.13 -12.76
N PHE A 221 -6.32 -11.22 -11.91
CA PHE A 221 -7.66 -10.68 -12.15
C PHE A 221 -7.78 -9.18 -11.83
N VAL A 222 -6.73 -8.57 -11.28
CA VAL A 222 -6.75 -7.17 -10.84
C VAL A 222 -5.77 -6.32 -11.67
N GLY A 223 -4.47 -6.55 -11.55
CA GLY A 223 -3.47 -5.71 -12.20
C GLY A 223 -2.02 -6.20 -12.10
N LYS A 224 -1.24 -5.91 -13.15
CA LYS A 224 0.12 -6.43 -13.35
C LYS A 224 1.14 -6.00 -12.28
N ILE A 225 1.03 -4.77 -11.75
CA ILE A 225 1.97 -4.28 -10.72
C ILE A 225 2.00 -5.21 -9.52
N GLY A 226 0.82 -5.65 -9.06
CA GLY A 226 0.71 -6.52 -7.89
C GLY A 226 1.39 -7.87 -8.11
N LEU A 227 1.35 -8.39 -9.35
CA LEU A 227 2.06 -9.63 -9.73
C LEU A 227 3.57 -9.44 -9.64
N PHE A 228 4.12 -8.38 -10.24
CA PHE A 228 5.56 -8.14 -10.22
C PHE A 228 6.09 -7.86 -8.81
N LEU A 229 5.36 -7.11 -7.99
CA LEU A 229 5.73 -6.87 -6.59
C LEU A 229 5.59 -8.12 -5.72
N SER A 230 4.58 -8.94 -5.99
CA SER A 230 4.41 -10.25 -5.36
C SER A 230 5.57 -11.18 -5.72
N ALA A 231 5.92 -11.26 -7.01
CA ALA A 231 7.05 -12.05 -7.49
C ALA A 231 8.37 -11.58 -6.87
N TYR A 232 8.63 -10.27 -6.86
CA TYR A 232 9.77 -9.68 -6.15
C TYR A 232 9.83 -10.12 -4.68
N SER A 233 8.69 -10.05 -3.97
CA SER A 233 8.62 -10.44 -2.55
C SER A 233 8.90 -11.93 -2.36
N ILE A 234 8.28 -12.80 -3.16
CA ILE A 234 8.47 -14.25 -3.11
C ILE A 234 9.93 -14.60 -3.40
N MET A 235 10.47 -14.12 -4.53
CA MET A 235 11.86 -14.38 -4.93
C MET A 235 12.83 -13.92 -3.85
N THR A 236 12.65 -12.71 -3.32
CA THR A 236 13.57 -12.16 -2.33
C THR A 236 13.58 -12.97 -1.04
N PHE A 237 12.42 -13.32 -0.48
CA PHE A 237 12.37 -14.12 0.75
C PHE A 237 12.79 -15.58 0.54
N VAL A 238 12.57 -16.14 -0.65
CA VAL A 238 13.13 -17.45 -1.02
C VAL A 238 14.65 -17.37 -1.06
N LEU A 239 15.25 -16.38 -1.72
CA LEU A 239 16.71 -16.20 -1.79
C LEU A 239 17.34 -15.96 -0.40
N ILE A 240 16.70 -15.15 0.44
CA ILE A 240 17.16 -14.94 1.83
C ILE A 240 17.04 -16.22 2.64
N GLY A 241 15.97 -17.01 2.42
CA GLY A 241 15.74 -18.30 3.03
C GLY A 241 16.58 -19.45 2.46
N ALA A 242 17.23 -19.27 1.31
CA ALA A 242 17.90 -20.31 0.54
C ALA A 242 19.16 -20.90 1.19
N ARG A 243 19.54 -20.41 2.37
CA ARG A 243 20.51 -21.11 3.23
C ARG A 243 20.04 -22.52 3.62
N ASP A 244 18.74 -22.80 3.53
CA ASP A 244 18.18 -24.15 3.62
C ASP A 244 17.65 -24.58 2.24
N ILE A 245 18.48 -25.30 1.48
CA ILE A 245 18.17 -25.72 0.09
C ILE A 245 16.88 -26.54 -0.01
N LYS A 246 16.51 -27.26 1.07
CA LYS A 246 15.28 -28.04 1.14
C LYS A 246 14.04 -27.13 1.10
N SER A 247 14.10 -25.98 1.75
CA SER A 247 13.03 -24.98 1.79
C SER A 247 12.78 -24.36 0.41
N THR A 248 13.84 -24.13 -0.38
CA THR A 248 13.77 -23.54 -1.72
C THR A 248 13.24 -24.52 -2.75
N VAL A 249 13.78 -25.74 -2.77
CA VAL A 249 13.29 -26.84 -3.62
C VAL A 249 11.81 -27.12 -3.33
N PHE A 250 11.42 -27.09 -2.06
CA PHE A 250 10.03 -27.30 -1.66
C PHE A 250 9.09 -26.19 -2.13
N VAL A 251 9.49 -24.92 -2.04
CA VAL A 251 8.70 -23.79 -2.59
C VAL A 251 8.53 -23.95 -4.10
N PHE A 252 9.60 -24.29 -4.79
CA PHE A 252 9.58 -24.52 -6.24
C PHE A 252 8.66 -25.68 -6.64
N ILE A 253 8.74 -26.81 -5.93
CA ILE A 253 7.84 -27.96 -6.13
C ILE A 253 6.39 -27.58 -5.82
N THR A 254 6.13 -26.80 -4.77
CA THR A 254 4.77 -26.36 -4.42
C THR A 254 4.20 -25.44 -5.50
N LEU A 255 5.00 -24.52 -6.03
CA LEU A 255 4.64 -23.67 -7.16
C LEU A 255 4.31 -24.50 -8.41
N LEU A 256 5.20 -25.43 -8.79
CA LEU A 256 4.98 -26.34 -9.92
C LEU A 256 3.72 -27.19 -9.74
N PHE A 257 3.53 -27.77 -8.56
CA PHE A 257 2.37 -28.61 -8.26
C PHE A 257 1.08 -27.80 -8.27
N PHE A 258 1.09 -26.58 -7.75
CA PHE A 258 -0.09 -25.71 -7.77
C PHE A 258 -0.44 -25.27 -9.20
N SER A 259 0.55 -24.86 -9.99
CA SER A 259 0.37 -24.55 -11.42
C SER A 259 -0.13 -25.75 -12.21
N PHE A 260 0.39 -26.95 -11.94
CA PHE A 260 -0.04 -28.20 -12.56
C PHE A 260 -1.45 -28.63 -12.11
N SER A 261 -1.79 -28.41 -10.84
CA SER A 261 -3.13 -28.72 -10.31
C SER A 261 -4.19 -27.80 -10.90
N ILE A 262 -3.87 -26.51 -11.06
CA ILE A 262 -4.72 -25.57 -11.81
C ILE A 262 -4.87 -26.06 -13.25
N PHE A 263 -3.80 -26.47 -13.92
CA PHE A 263 -3.86 -26.99 -15.29
C PHE A 263 -4.76 -28.23 -15.43
N LEU A 264 -4.77 -29.14 -14.44
CA LEU A 264 -5.54 -30.38 -14.49
C LEU A 264 -7.00 -30.26 -14.03
N TYR A 265 -7.31 -29.35 -13.10
CA TYR A 265 -8.65 -29.26 -12.48
C TYR A 265 -9.61 -28.37 -13.27
N VAL A 266 -9.08 -27.66 -14.26
CA VAL A 266 -9.76 -26.57 -14.94
C VAL A 266 -10.37 -27.08 -16.25
N ASP A 267 -11.65 -27.47 -16.16
CA ASP A 267 -12.60 -27.48 -17.28
C ASP A 267 -13.18 -26.05 -17.47
N ILE A 268 -12.32 -25.04 -17.28
CA ILE A 268 -12.68 -23.63 -17.41
C ILE A 268 -12.66 -23.30 -18.89
N ASP A 269 -13.68 -22.59 -19.32
CA ASP A 269 -13.68 -21.88 -20.60
C ASP A 269 -12.39 -21.07 -20.68
N PHE A 270 -11.41 -21.62 -21.39
CA PHE A 270 -10.06 -21.06 -21.48
C PHE A 270 -10.11 -19.61 -21.96
N GLU A 271 -11.14 -19.21 -22.71
CA GLU A 271 -11.34 -17.83 -23.15
C GLU A 271 -11.51 -16.86 -21.97
N SER A 272 -12.20 -17.26 -20.91
CA SER A 272 -12.46 -16.42 -19.73
C SER A 272 -11.19 -16.08 -18.92
N ILE A 273 -10.20 -16.99 -18.90
CA ILE A 273 -8.92 -16.81 -18.20
C ILE A 273 -7.80 -16.37 -19.16
N ALA A 274 -7.94 -16.63 -20.46
CA ALA A 274 -6.98 -16.25 -21.48
C ALA A 274 -6.72 -14.75 -21.46
N TYR A 275 -7.77 -13.92 -21.42
CA TYR A 275 -7.58 -12.47 -21.38
C TYR A 275 -6.80 -12.00 -20.12
N PRO A 276 -7.19 -12.35 -18.87
CA PRO A 276 -6.40 -12.01 -17.69
C PRO A 276 -4.94 -12.47 -17.75
N LEU A 277 -4.66 -13.67 -18.29
CA LEU A 277 -3.31 -14.21 -18.44
C LEU A 277 -2.51 -13.46 -19.51
N GLN A 278 -3.06 -13.33 -20.72
CA GLN A 278 -2.46 -12.60 -21.84
C GLN A 278 -2.13 -11.18 -21.42
N ARG A 279 -3.09 -10.48 -20.80
CA ARG A 279 -2.85 -9.15 -20.25
C ARG A 279 -1.72 -9.18 -19.23
N SER A 280 -1.74 -10.09 -18.27
CA SER A 280 -0.74 -10.12 -17.19
C SER A 280 0.68 -10.41 -17.67
N PHE A 281 0.82 -11.18 -18.76
CA PHE A 281 2.10 -11.61 -19.31
C PHE A 281 2.39 -11.06 -20.72
N SER A 282 1.67 -10.04 -21.18
CA SER A 282 1.78 -9.53 -22.57
C SER A 282 3.22 -9.13 -22.94
N LEU A 283 3.97 -8.56 -21.99
CA LEU A 283 5.39 -8.24 -22.17
C LEU A 283 6.23 -9.46 -22.62
N PHE A 284 5.91 -10.65 -22.13
CA PHE A 284 6.63 -11.89 -22.44
C PHE A 284 6.05 -12.64 -23.63
N ILE A 285 4.74 -12.46 -23.91
CA ILE A 285 4.01 -13.18 -24.96
C ILE A 285 4.09 -12.43 -26.28
N GLU A 286 3.78 -11.13 -26.27
CA GLU A 286 3.62 -10.29 -27.45
C GLU A 286 4.88 -9.47 -27.77
N GLY A 287 5.82 -9.36 -26.82
CA GLY A 287 7.03 -8.54 -26.96
C GLY A 287 6.78 -7.03 -26.90
N ASP A 288 5.52 -6.60 -26.81
CA ASP A 288 5.07 -5.24 -26.55
C ASP A 288 4.14 -5.23 -25.32
N ASP A 289 4.14 -4.14 -24.56
CA ASP A 289 3.30 -3.99 -23.38
C ASP A 289 2.55 -2.67 -23.44
N ALA A 290 1.22 -2.76 -23.61
CA ALA A 290 0.36 -1.59 -23.69
C ALA A 290 0.49 -0.64 -22.48
N SER A 291 0.85 -1.12 -21.29
CA SER A 291 1.08 -0.23 -20.13
C SER A 291 2.43 0.49 -20.23
N LEU A 292 3.47 -0.17 -20.72
CA LEU A 292 4.78 0.45 -20.95
C LEU A 292 4.73 1.44 -22.12
N SER A 293 4.05 1.08 -23.21
CA SER A 293 3.87 1.94 -24.38
C SER A 293 3.01 3.15 -24.02
N ALA A 294 1.91 2.98 -23.27
CA ALA A 294 1.15 4.10 -22.72
C ALA A 294 2.01 5.01 -21.83
N LEU A 295 2.87 4.46 -20.96
CA LEU A 295 3.77 5.27 -20.12
C LEU A 295 4.80 6.06 -20.95
N LYS A 296 5.25 5.53 -22.09
CA LYS A 296 6.18 6.23 -23.00
C LYS A 296 5.51 7.35 -23.79
N GLU A 297 4.23 7.17 -24.12
CA GLU A 297 3.43 8.14 -24.87
C GLU A 297 2.84 9.23 -23.98
N MET A 298 2.85 9.05 -22.66
CA MET A 298 2.35 10.06 -21.72
C MET A 298 3.15 11.36 -21.84
N PRO A 299 2.48 12.52 -21.93
CA PRO A 299 3.13 13.80 -22.05
C PRO A 299 3.95 14.12 -20.80
N ILE A 300 5.10 14.75 -21.00
CA ILE A 300 5.85 15.42 -19.95
C ILE A 300 5.51 16.92 -20.08
N PRO A 301 4.93 17.56 -19.04
CA PRO A 301 4.68 18.99 -19.04
C PRO A 301 5.89 19.81 -19.53
N VAL A 302 5.62 20.83 -20.35
CA VAL A 302 6.66 21.71 -20.91
C VAL A 302 7.39 22.42 -19.77
N ILE A 303 8.72 22.40 -19.81
CA ILE A 303 9.55 23.04 -18.80
C ILE A 303 9.51 24.56 -19.01
N ASP A 304 8.85 25.25 -18.09
CA ASP A 304 8.73 26.70 -18.07
C ASP A 304 8.84 27.24 -16.63
N ALA A 305 8.58 28.54 -16.42
CA ALA A 305 8.60 29.13 -15.08
C ALA A 305 7.57 28.49 -14.14
N SER A 306 6.42 28.05 -14.66
CA SER A 306 5.39 27.36 -13.90
C SER A 306 5.83 25.97 -13.45
N THR A 307 6.86 25.37 -14.07
CA THR A 307 7.46 24.12 -13.61
C THR A 307 8.21 24.29 -12.29
N PHE A 308 8.88 25.43 -12.08
CA PHE A 308 9.64 25.68 -10.85
C PHE A 308 8.73 26.01 -9.67
N VAL A 309 7.70 26.82 -9.93
CA VAL A 309 6.71 27.26 -8.93
C VAL A 309 5.63 26.17 -8.73
N GLY A 310 5.24 25.47 -9.78
CA GLY A 310 4.10 24.57 -9.78
C GLY A 310 2.81 25.29 -10.14
N THR A 311 1.88 24.52 -10.69
CA THR A 311 0.57 25.00 -11.14
C THR A 311 -0.47 24.97 -10.04
N GLY A 312 -0.24 24.22 -8.96
CA GLY A 312 -1.22 23.94 -7.91
C GLY A 312 -2.38 23.02 -8.34
N LEU A 313 -2.43 22.59 -9.60
CA LEU A 313 -3.51 21.77 -10.16
C LEU A 313 -3.26 20.28 -9.97
N ALA A 314 -4.22 19.56 -9.40
CA ALA A 314 -4.27 18.11 -9.48
C ALA A 314 -5.16 17.61 -10.62
N SER A 315 -6.28 18.28 -10.82
CA SER A 315 -7.22 18.01 -11.90
C SER A 315 -7.43 19.22 -12.80
N ASP A 316 -7.70 18.95 -14.07
CA ASP A 316 -8.12 19.97 -15.04
C ASP A 316 -9.60 20.36 -14.84
N GLN A 317 -10.09 21.27 -15.69
CA GLN A 317 -11.48 21.74 -15.66
C GLN A 317 -12.54 20.64 -15.90
N TYR A 318 -12.14 19.49 -16.43
CA TYR A 318 -13.01 18.34 -16.68
C TYR A 318 -12.84 17.25 -15.61
N GLY A 319 -11.97 17.45 -14.62
CA GLY A 319 -11.69 16.49 -13.56
C GLY A 319 -10.62 15.44 -13.91
N TYR A 320 -10.02 15.51 -15.10
CA TYR A 320 -8.92 14.62 -15.48
C TYR A 320 -7.60 15.07 -14.85
N ASN A 321 -6.60 14.19 -14.85
CA ASN A 321 -5.28 14.51 -14.33
C ASN A 321 -4.65 15.70 -15.08
N ALA A 322 -4.43 16.81 -14.37
CA ALA A 322 -3.99 18.07 -14.96
C ALA A 322 -2.61 18.00 -15.64
N SER A 323 -1.76 17.07 -15.21
CA SER A 323 -0.42 16.89 -15.78
C SER A 323 -0.43 16.06 -17.09
N GLY A 324 -1.54 15.39 -17.39
CA GLY A 324 -1.63 14.42 -18.48
C GLY A 324 -0.82 13.14 -18.28
N SER A 325 -0.12 12.97 -17.14
CA SER A 325 0.75 11.82 -16.89
C SER A 325 0.41 11.12 -15.58
N ASP A 326 0.25 9.79 -15.62
CA ASP A 326 -0.01 9.00 -14.42
C ASP A 326 1.22 8.88 -13.51
N ILE A 327 2.43 9.20 -14.00
CA ILE A 327 3.68 9.12 -13.24
C ILE A 327 3.62 10.02 -12.00
N GLY A 328 3.92 9.44 -10.83
CA GLY A 328 3.79 10.14 -9.56
C GLY A 328 4.71 11.35 -9.42
N TYR A 329 5.95 11.20 -9.86
CA TYR A 329 6.92 12.30 -9.90
C TYR A 329 6.43 13.47 -10.76
N ILE A 330 5.82 13.16 -11.93
CA ILE A 330 5.31 14.18 -12.86
C ILE A 330 4.15 14.95 -12.24
N GLN A 331 3.16 14.25 -11.70
CA GLN A 331 2.04 14.91 -11.00
C GLN A 331 2.52 15.78 -9.85
N THR A 332 3.51 15.31 -9.09
CA THR A 332 3.98 16.02 -7.89
C THR A 332 4.74 17.29 -8.26
N TYR A 333 5.67 17.26 -9.24
CA TYR A 333 6.35 18.50 -9.65
C TYR A 333 5.42 19.43 -10.44
N TYR A 334 4.48 18.90 -11.21
CA TYR A 334 3.51 19.73 -11.93
C TYR A 334 2.59 20.49 -10.96
N GLY A 335 2.15 19.83 -9.89
CA GLY A 335 1.33 20.42 -8.84
C GLY A 335 2.12 21.33 -7.90
N PHE A 336 3.09 20.76 -7.17
CA PHE A 336 3.84 21.47 -6.13
C PHE A 336 4.94 22.39 -6.66
N GLY A 337 5.36 22.21 -7.91
CA GLY A 337 6.57 22.83 -8.44
C GLY A 337 7.81 21.99 -8.14
N LEU A 338 8.80 22.08 -9.03
CA LEU A 338 10.01 21.28 -8.98
C LEU A 338 10.75 21.42 -7.65
N VAL A 339 10.87 22.64 -7.12
CA VAL A 339 11.59 22.91 -5.86
C VAL A 339 10.93 22.18 -4.69
N PHE A 340 9.60 22.30 -4.58
CA PHE A 340 8.86 21.69 -3.48
C PHE A 340 8.64 20.19 -3.66
N ALA A 341 8.56 19.69 -4.90
CA ALA A 341 8.57 18.26 -5.18
C ALA A 341 9.90 17.62 -4.77
N VAL A 342 11.03 18.24 -5.14
CA VAL A 342 12.36 17.77 -4.69
C VAL A 342 12.45 17.82 -3.17
N LEU A 343 12.01 18.90 -2.53
CA LEU A 343 11.97 18.99 -1.07
C LEU A 343 11.08 17.92 -0.43
N PHE A 344 9.92 17.62 -1.02
CA PHE A 344 9.00 16.59 -0.57
C PHE A 344 9.64 15.21 -0.60
N TYR A 345 10.16 14.79 -1.75
CA TYR A 345 10.78 13.47 -1.90
C TYR A 345 12.07 13.35 -1.09
N ILE A 346 12.97 14.34 -1.11
CA ILE A 346 14.23 14.29 -0.35
C ILE A 346 13.93 14.24 1.15
N SER A 347 13.03 15.09 1.66
CA SER A 347 12.72 15.10 3.10
C SER A 347 12.08 13.77 3.54
N PHE A 348 11.15 13.21 2.76
CA PHE A 348 10.51 11.94 3.08
C PHE A 348 11.46 10.74 2.96
N PHE A 349 12.24 10.64 1.88
CA PHE A 349 13.20 9.55 1.72
C PHE A 349 14.34 9.64 2.72
N SER A 350 14.84 10.84 3.01
CA SER A 350 15.86 11.03 4.07
C SER A 350 15.32 10.63 5.43
N TYR A 351 14.06 10.96 5.73
CA TYR A 351 13.37 10.50 6.93
C TYR A 351 13.31 8.97 6.96
N LEU A 352 12.84 8.31 5.91
CA LEU A 352 12.77 6.84 5.86
C LEU A 352 14.14 6.19 6.03
N VAL A 353 15.12 6.57 5.22
CA VAL A 353 16.48 5.99 5.23
C VAL A 353 17.14 6.19 6.60
N THR A 354 17.12 7.41 7.14
CA THR A 354 17.73 7.71 8.45
C THR A 354 17.09 6.89 9.54
N ASN A 355 15.77 6.76 9.53
CA ASN A 355 15.04 6.07 10.58
C ASN A 355 15.13 4.53 10.46
N ILE A 356 15.22 3.99 9.24
CA ILE A 356 15.50 2.58 8.96
C ILE A 356 16.94 2.22 9.38
N ALA A 357 17.93 3.04 9.04
CA ALA A 357 19.34 2.80 9.39
C ALA A 357 19.59 2.79 10.91
N LYS A 358 18.75 3.46 11.69
CA LYS A 358 18.78 3.46 13.16
C LYS A 358 18.22 2.16 13.80
N LEU A 359 17.59 1.28 13.02
CA LEU A 359 17.05 0.02 13.55
C LEU A 359 18.17 -0.92 14.00
N ARG A 360 18.05 -1.44 15.23
CA ARG A 360 19.06 -2.32 15.84
C ARG A 360 18.79 -3.78 15.52
N SER A 361 17.52 -4.17 15.47
CA SER A 361 17.12 -5.50 15.02
C SER A 361 17.44 -5.69 13.53
N LYS A 362 18.47 -6.49 13.22
CA LYS A 362 18.86 -6.86 11.84
C LYS A 362 17.67 -7.39 11.04
N ARG A 363 16.79 -8.17 11.68
CA ARG A 363 15.57 -8.69 11.06
C ARG A 363 14.66 -7.56 10.60
N ASN A 364 14.36 -6.62 11.51
CA ASN A 364 13.43 -5.52 11.21
C ASN A 364 14.04 -4.54 10.20
N LEU A 365 15.36 -4.30 10.27
CA LEU A 365 16.12 -3.56 9.27
C LEU A 365 15.94 -4.14 7.87
N ILE A 366 16.18 -5.46 7.70
CA ILE A 366 16.02 -6.14 6.41
C ILE A 366 14.59 -5.99 5.89
N LEU A 367 13.57 -6.25 6.73
CA LEU A 367 12.17 -6.14 6.31
C LEU A 367 11.82 -4.73 5.83
N CYS A 368 12.23 -3.70 6.57
CA CYS A 368 11.96 -2.32 6.18
C CYS A 368 12.70 -1.94 4.89
N LEU A 369 13.95 -2.39 4.70
CA LEU A 369 14.70 -2.16 3.46
C LEU A 369 14.04 -2.84 2.26
N LEU A 370 13.65 -4.11 2.39
CA LEU A 370 13.00 -4.87 1.31
C LEU A 370 11.68 -4.24 0.87
N PHE A 371 10.93 -3.68 1.80
CA PHE A 371 9.68 -2.97 1.54
C PHE A 371 9.90 -1.51 1.11
N PHE A 372 11.05 -0.92 1.40
CA PHE A 372 11.39 0.44 0.99
C PHE A 372 11.73 0.54 -0.50
N PHE A 373 12.53 -0.40 -1.03
CA PHE A 373 13.01 -0.31 -2.43
C PHE A 373 11.92 -0.26 -3.49
N PRO A 374 10.84 -1.05 -3.42
CA PRO A 374 9.81 -1.00 -4.46
C PRO A 374 9.05 0.33 -4.49
N LEU A 375 9.16 1.17 -3.44
CA LEU A 375 8.52 2.48 -3.39
C LEU A 375 8.95 3.37 -4.57
N PHE A 376 10.22 3.31 -4.99
CA PHE A 376 10.71 4.05 -6.16
C PHE A 376 10.06 3.59 -7.47
N ILE A 377 9.87 2.28 -7.61
CA ILE A 377 9.31 1.66 -8.83
C ILE A 377 7.83 1.99 -8.95
N VAL A 378 7.09 1.86 -7.84
CA VAL A 378 5.65 2.13 -7.85
C VAL A 378 5.41 3.62 -8.10
N GLU A 379 6.19 4.51 -7.48
CA GLU A 379 6.07 5.96 -7.67
C GLU A 379 6.37 6.42 -9.10
N TYR A 380 7.27 5.72 -9.80
CA TYR A 380 7.51 5.93 -11.23
C TYR A 380 6.27 5.63 -12.10
N LYS A 381 5.39 4.75 -11.63
CA LYS A 381 4.19 4.37 -12.38
C LYS A 381 2.96 5.21 -12.02
N GLU A 382 2.67 5.37 -10.72
CA GLU A 382 1.55 6.15 -10.20
C GLU A 382 1.95 6.88 -8.92
N PRO A 383 1.29 7.98 -8.50
CA PRO A 383 1.62 8.74 -7.28
C PRO A 383 1.24 7.96 -6.00
N PHE A 384 1.81 6.77 -5.78
CA PHE A 384 1.45 5.87 -4.70
C PHE A 384 1.87 6.38 -3.32
N ILE A 385 2.84 7.29 -3.23
CA ILE A 385 3.10 8.01 -1.98
C ILE A 385 1.86 8.80 -1.55
N SER A 386 1.13 9.40 -2.51
CA SER A 386 -0.12 10.12 -2.24
C SER A 386 -1.35 9.22 -2.08
N LYS A 387 -1.28 7.95 -2.54
CA LYS A 387 -2.36 6.94 -2.35
C LYS A 387 -2.33 6.24 -0.99
N VAL A 388 -1.46 6.67 -0.07
CA VAL A 388 -1.44 6.37 1.38
C VAL A 388 -1.07 4.94 1.78
N THR A 389 -1.66 3.90 1.18
CA THR A 389 -1.58 2.52 1.71
C THR A 389 -0.14 2.01 1.85
N TYR A 390 0.67 2.16 0.81
CA TYR A 390 2.05 1.66 0.80
C TYR A 390 2.96 2.39 1.81
N PRO A 391 3.10 3.73 1.77
CA PRO A 391 3.92 4.43 2.75
C PRO A 391 3.38 4.29 4.18
N PHE A 392 2.07 4.16 4.38
CA PHE A 392 1.48 3.90 5.69
C PHE A 392 2.00 2.59 6.29
N VAL A 393 1.95 1.50 5.53
CA VAL A 393 2.41 0.17 6.01
C VAL A 393 3.89 0.21 6.37
N LEU A 394 4.72 0.86 5.55
CA LEU A 394 6.15 1.03 5.84
C LEU A 394 6.38 1.81 7.15
N LEU A 395 5.67 2.92 7.35
CA LEU A 395 5.79 3.73 8.55
C LEU A 395 5.32 2.97 9.81
N VAL A 396 4.21 2.22 9.73
CA VAL A 396 3.77 1.38 10.86
C VAL A 396 4.83 0.33 11.20
N MET A 397 5.40 -0.36 10.21
CA MET A 397 6.49 -1.31 10.43
C MET A 397 7.70 -0.64 11.10
N LEU A 398 8.09 0.55 10.63
CA LEU A 398 9.21 1.31 11.17
C LEU A 398 8.98 1.71 12.64
N HIS A 399 7.80 2.24 12.96
CA HIS A 399 7.44 2.63 14.32
C HIS A 399 7.35 1.43 15.27
N LEU A 400 6.79 0.31 14.82
CA LEU A 400 6.77 -0.94 15.59
C LEU A 400 8.18 -1.50 15.81
N SER A 401 9.04 -1.44 14.80
CA SER A 401 10.43 -1.90 14.91
C SER A 401 11.21 -1.11 15.96
N ARG A 402 11.02 0.22 16.02
CA ARG A 402 11.62 1.08 17.05
C ARG A 402 11.08 0.82 18.44
N LYS A 403 9.79 0.53 18.54
CA LYS A 403 9.13 0.14 19.80
C LYS A 403 9.71 -1.17 20.33
N GLU A 404 9.97 -2.14 19.46
CA GLU A 404 10.64 -3.39 19.81
C GLU A 404 12.09 -3.17 20.27
N ASP A 405 12.86 -2.35 19.57
CA ASP A 405 14.25 -2.05 19.94
C ASP A 405 14.31 -1.43 21.36
N LYS A 406 13.44 -0.45 21.65
CA LYS A 406 13.33 0.17 22.99
C LYS A 406 12.90 -0.82 24.07
N ALA A 407 11.98 -1.74 23.76
CA ALA A 407 11.52 -2.75 24.71
C ALA A 407 12.61 -3.78 25.06
N ASN A 408 13.52 -4.03 24.13
CA ASN A 408 14.66 -4.93 24.33
C ASN A 408 15.89 -4.23 24.96
N GLY A 409 15.78 -2.95 25.34
CA GLY A 409 16.83 -2.20 26.03
C GLY A 409 17.93 -1.63 25.13
N TYR A 410 17.64 -1.44 23.82
CA TYR A 410 18.58 -0.86 22.85
C TYR A 410 18.44 0.65 22.65
#